data_AF-A0A846NAT0-F1
#
_entry.id   AF-A0A846NAT0-F1
#
_cell.length_a   1.000
_cell.length_b   1.000
_cell.length_c   1.000
_cell.angle_alpha   90.00
_cell.angle_beta   90.00
_cell.angle_gamma   90.00
#
_symmetry.space_group_name_H-M   'P 1'
#
loop_
_entity.id
_entity.type
_entity.pdbx_description
1 polymer ?
#
loop_
_entity_poly.entity_id
_entity_poly.type
_entity_poly.pdbx_seq_one_letter_code
_entity_poly.pdbx_strand_id
1 'polypeptide(L)'
;MEPDKELERLMQKKYAEFMRRAEEKKKLNETQEKIRKEVKKEREAILKAILYPDAYPYLVNLRKRKPVIAKKIEDLILGLVLSRRLKTKVKLIDLEWLERKIAGIEPKILIKRGGEVKSLSEVLKEK
;
A
#
# COMPACT_ATOMS: atom_id res chain seq x y z
N MET A 1 -56.32 11.71 30.72
CA MET A 1 -55.05 12.48 30.80
C MET A 1 -53.84 11.55 30.94
N GLU A 2 -53.79 10.47 30.14
CA GLU A 2 -52.74 9.43 30.20
C GLU A 2 -52.01 9.14 28.86
N PRO A 3 -52.56 9.41 27.65
CA PRO A 3 -51.85 9.06 26.42
C PRO A 3 -50.58 9.89 26.19
N ASP A 4 -50.52 11.14 26.68
CA ASP A 4 -49.34 11.99 26.56
C ASP A 4 -48.14 11.46 27.36
N LYS A 5 -48.38 10.91 28.58
CA LYS A 5 -47.30 10.34 29.42
C LYS A 5 -46.75 9.03 28.87
N GLU A 6 -47.59 8.20 28.25
CA GLU A 6 -47.13 6.99 27.57
C GLU A 6 -46.33 7.32 26.30
N LEU A 7 -46.76 8.34 25.55
CA LEU A 7 -46.06 8.82 24.37
C LEU A 7 -44.67 9.38 24.72
N GLU A 8 -44.56 10.18 25.78
CA GLU A 8 -43.29 10.69 26.28
C GLU A 8 -42.33 9.57 26.70
N ARG A 9 -42.84 8.55 27.41
CA ARG A 9 -42.03 7.37 27.80
C ARG A 9 -41.55 6.58 26.58
N LEU A 10 -42.37 6.46 25.54
CA LEU A 10 -42.00 5.78 24.30
C LEU A 10 -40.93 6.57 23.53
N MET A 11 -41.07 7.89 23.46
CA MET A 11 -40.06 8.79 22.86
C MET A 11 -38.72 8.70 23.60
N GLN A 12 -38.73 8.76 24.93
CA GLN A 12 -37.52 8.63 25.75
C GLN A 12 -36.81 7.29 25.52
N LYS A 13 -37.55 6.18 25.47
CA LYS A 13 -36.99 4.85 25.19
C LYS A 13 -36.35 4.77 23.80
N LYS A 14 -37.04 5.26 22.76
CA LYS A 14 -36.49 5.27 21.39
C LYS A 14 -35.27 6.18 21.27
N TYR A 15 -35.28 7.34 21.92
CA TYR A 15 -34.14 8.25 21.93
C TYR A 15 -32.93 7.63 22.63
N ALA A 16 -33.13 6.99 23.79
CA ALA A 16 -32.07 6.27 24.51
C ALA A 16 -31.49 5.12 23.68
N GLU A 17 -32.34 4.35 22.98
CA GLU A 17 -31.91 3.27 22.09
C GLU A 17 -31.11 3.81 20.89
N PHE A 18 -31.57 4.90 20.28
CA PHE A 18 -30.86 5.56 19.18
C PHE A 18 -29.49 6.06 19.61
N MET A 19 -29.40 6.73 20.77
CA MET A 19 -28.15 7.21 21.34
C MET A 19 -27.18 6.06 21.63
N ARG A 20 -27.67 4.96 22.19
CA ARG A 20 -26.85 3.76 22.47
C ARG A 20 -26.28 3.16 21.19
N ARG A 21 -27.10 2.99 20.15
CA ARG A 21 -26.62 2.49 18.84
C ARG A 21 -25.62 3.44 18.18
N ALA A 22 -25.83 4.75 18.29
CA ALA A 22 -24.90 5.75 17.77
C ALA A 22 -23.54 5.70 18.50
N GLU A 23 -23.56 5.53 19.83
CA GLU A 23 -22.35 5.41 20.64
C GLU A 23 -21.59 4.11 20.35
N GLU A 24 -22.28 2.98 20.22
CA GLU A 24 -21.68 1.70 19.82
C GLU A 24 -21.00 1.80 18.45
N LYS A 25 -21.68 2.41 17.46
CA LYS A 25 -21.10 2.64 16.13
C LYS A 25 -19.87 3.54 16.18
N LYS A 26 -19.90 4.58 17.01
CA LYS A 26 -18.75 5.49 17.22
C LYS A 26 -17.56 4.74 17.83
N LYS A 27 -17.78 3.97 18.90
CA LYS A 27 -16.73 3.14 19.55
C LYS A 27 -16.13 2.11 18.59
N LEU A 28 -16.97 1.49 17.75
CA LEU A 28 -16.51 0.53 16.74
C LEU A 28 -15.62 1.21 15.69
N ASN A 29 -16.05 2.37 15.19
CA ASN A 29 -15.27 3.16 14.22
C ASN A 29 -13.94 3.64 14.81
N GLU A 30 -13.95 4.18 16.02
CA GLU A 30 -12.73 4.63 16.70
C GLU A 30 -11.73 3.49 16.91
N THR A 31 -12.22 2.31 17.34
CA THR A 31 -11.38 1.11 17.48
C THR A 31 -10.81 0.68 16.13
N GLN A 32 -11.62 0.66 15.08
CA GLN A 32 -11.18 0.30 13.74
C GLN A 32 -10.12 1.27 13.19
N GLU A 33 -10.28 2.58 13.44
CA GLU A 33 -9.31 3.60 13.05
C GLU A 33 -7.99 3.47 13.81
N LYS A 34 -8.04 3.18 15.12
CA LYS A 34 -6.84 2.93 15.93
C LYS A 34 -6.05 1.76 15.38
N ILE A 35 -6.70 0.62 15.16
CA ILE A 35 -6.08 -0.58 14.57
C ILE A 35 -5.46 -0.26 13.21
N ARG A 36 -6.18 0.47 12.34
CA ARG A 36 -5.66 0.86 11.02
C ARG A 36 -4.41 1.75 11.12
N LYS A 37 -4.37 2.68 12.08
CA LYS A 37 -3.22 3.57 12.31
C LYS A 37 -2.02 2.78 12.84
N GLU A 38 -2.24 1.85 13.76
CA GLU A 38 -1.18 0.99 14.31
C GLU A 38 -0.57 0.10 13.24
N VAL A 39 -1.40 -0.62 12.46
CA VAL A 39 -0.94 -1.46 11.36
C VAL A 39 -0.15 -0.64 10.32
N LYS A 40 -0.60 0.59 10.00
CA LYS A 40 0.14 1.47 9.09
C LYS A 40 1.50 1.86 9.64
N LYS A 41 1.56 2.27 10.92
CA LYS A 41 2.82 2.64 11.58
C LYS A 41 3.81 1.47 11.61
N GLU A 42 3.33 0.27 11.93
CA GLU A 42 4.15 -0.93 11.97
C GLU A 42 4.69 -1.28 10.57
N ARG A 43 3.84 -1.25 9.54
CA ARG A 43 4.26 -1.45 8.14
C ARG A 43 5.32 -0.42 7.72
N GLU A 44 5.13 0.85 8.07
CA GLU A 44 6.10 1.90 7.76
C GLU A 44 7.43 1.74 8.50
N ALA A 45 7.40 1.30 9.76
CA ALA A 45 8.61 1.02 10.52
C ALA A 45 9.41 -0.12 9.90
N ILE A 46 8.73 -1.22 9.49
CA ILE A 46 9.36 -2.34 8.79
C ILE A 46 9.97 -1.87 7.46
N LEU A 47 9.23 -1.12 6.65
CA LEU A 47 9.72 -0.58 5.38
C LEU A 47 10.97 0.31 5.57
N LYS A 48 10.98 1.19 6.58
CA LYS A 48 12.15 2.03 6.89
C LYS A 48 13.37 1.22 7.33
N ALA A 49 13.17 0.11 8.04
CA ALA A 49 14.28 -0.72 8.52
C ALA A 49 14.95 -1.50 7.36
N ILE A 50 14.16 -1.98 6.41
CA ILE A 50 14.61 -2.85 5.31
C ILE A 50 15.05 -2.08 4.06
N LEU A 51 14.57 -0.86 3.85
CA LEU A 51 14.97 -0.03 2.72
C LEU A 51 16.24 0.75 3.05
N TYR A 52 17.07 1.01 2.04
CA TYR A 52 18.11 2.02 2.15
C TYR A 52 17.49 3.44 2.24
N PRO A 53 18.21 4.42 2.82
CA PRO A 53 17.71 5.78 3.04
C PRO A 53 17.36 6.53 1.74
N ASP A 54 17.97 6.17 0.62
CA ASP A 54 17.67 6.69 -0.73
C ASP A 54 16.44 6.02 -1.37
N ALA A 55 16.20 4.74 -1.04
CA ALA A 55 15.09 3.94 -1.57
C ALA A 55 13.73 4.34 -0.96
N TYR A 56 13.70 4.74 0.32
CA TYR A 56 12.45 5.13 0.98
C TYR A 56 11.77 6.36 0.34
N PRO A 57 12.46 7.50 0.10
CA PRO A 57 11.88 8.64 -0.62
C PRO A 57 11.35 8.27 -2.01
N TYR A 58 12.05 7.39 -2.72
CA TYR A 58 11.61 6.91 -4.03
C TYR A 58 10.28 6.15 -3.93
N LEU A 59 10.13 5.24 -2.96
CA LEU A 59 8.87 4.54 -2.74
C LEU A 59 7.73 5.50 -2.36
N VAL A 60 8.01 6.53 -1.54
CA VAL A 60 7.03 7.57 -1.19
C VAL A 60 6.59 8.36 -2.42
N ASN A 61 7.52 8.71 -3.31
CA ASN A 61 7.19 9.36 -4.58
C ASN A 61 6.40 8.44 -5.51
N LEU A 62 6.74 7.15 -5.54
CA LEU A 62 6.04 6.15 -6.33
C LEU A 62 4.60 5.94 -5.85
N ARG A 63 4.35 5.97 -4.53
CA ARG A 63 2.98 5.97 -3.96
C ARG A 63 2.11 7.10 -4.51
N LYS A 64 2.70 8.29 -4.71
CA LYS A 64 1.98 9.46 -5.26
C LYS A 64 1.71 9.34 -6.76
N ARG A 65 2.69 8.84 -7.52
CA ARG A 65 2.60 8.76 -9.00
C ARG A 65 1.78 7.56 -9.46
N LYS A 66 2.05 6.37 -8.90
CA LYS A 66 1.47 5.09 -9.32
C LYS A 66 1.13 4.25 -8.08
N PRO A 67 0.03 4.57 -7.36
CA PRO A 67 -0.32 3.93 -6.10
C PRO A 67 -0.53 2.41 -6.23
N VAL A 68 -1.05 1.94 -7.36
CA VAL A 68 -1.28 0.50 -7.62
C VAL A 68 0.04 -0.26 -7.69
N ILE A 69 1.05 0.29 -8.38
CA ILE A 69 2.38 -0.34 -8.49
C ILE A 69 3.10 -0.28 -7.15
N ALA A 70 3.07 0.87 -6.47
CA ALA A 70 3.68 1.02 -5.14
C ALA A 70 3.13 0.00 -4.14
N LYS A 71 1.80 -0.19 -4.10
CA LYS A 71 1.16 -1.18 -3.23
C LYS A 71 1.65 -2.61 -3.53
N LYS A 72 1.73 -2.99 -4.81
CA LYS A 72 2.26 -4.31 -5.20
C LYS A 72 3.71 -4.50 -4.76
N ILE A 73 4.55 -3.48 -4.91
CA ILE A 73 5.94 -3.51 -4.45
C ILE A 73 6.01 -3.67 -2.93
N GLU A 74 5.22 -2.92 -2.17
CA GLU A 74 5.16 -3.03 -0.71
C GLU A 74 4.71 -4.41 -0.25
N ASP A 75 3.64 -4.96 -0.85
CA ASP A 75 3.13 -6.28 -0.49
C ASP A 75 4.17 -7.38 -0.82
N LEU A 76 4.91 -7.26 -1.93
CA LEU A 76 6.01 -8.16 -2.26
C LEU A 76 7.15 -8.07 -1.24
N ILE A 77 7.60 -6.86 -0.92
CA ILE A 77 8.69 -6.64 0.03
C ILE A 77 8.29 -7.15 1.42
N LEU A 78 7.10 -6.84 1.89
CA LEU A 78 6.59 -7.34 3.17
C LEU A 78 6.48 -8.87 3.18
N GLY A 79 6.03 -9.48 2.08
CA GLY A 79 6.03 -10.94 1.92
C GLY A 79 7.44 -11.55 2.00
N LEU A 80 8.45 -10.88 1.43
CA LEU A 80 9.85 -11.32 1.52
C LEU A 80 10.42 -11.21 2.94
N VAL A 81 9.99 -10.19 3.70
CA VAL A 81 10.34 -10.03 5.11
C VAL A 81 9.70 -11.12 5.96
N LEU A 82 8.39 -11.36 5.79
CA LEU A 82 7.67 -12.40 6.53
C LEU A 82 8.22 -13.81 6.26
N SER A 83 8.61 -14.08 5.01
CA SER A 83 9.25 -15.35 4.64
C SER A 83 10.71 -15.46 5.07
N ARG A 84 11.29 -14.42 5.71
CA ARG A 84 12.70 -14.34 6.13
C ARG A 84 13.70 -14.61 4.99
N ARG A 85 13.29 -14.35 3.74
CA ARG A 85 14.14 -14.55 2.54
C ARG A 85 14.95 -13.32 2.18
N LEU A 86 14.65 -12.18 2.77
CA LEU A 86 15.38 -10.95 2.57
C LEU A 86 16.72 -10.99 3.33
N LYS A 87 17.81 -11.28 2.63
CA LYS A 87 19.16 -11.35 3.21
C LYS A 87 19.83 -9.97 3.35
N THR A 88 19.40 -9.00 2.54
CA THR A 88 20.01 -7.67 2.45
C THR A 88 18.93 -6.61 2.40
N LYS A 89 19.29 -5.38 2.80
CA LYS A 89 18.42 -4.22 2.61
C LYS A 89 18.15 -3.98 1.12
N VAL A 90 16.94 -3.52 0.82
CA VAL A 90 16.46 -3.23 -0.54
C VAL A 90 16.99 -1.87 -0.98
N LYS A 91 17.73 -1.85 -2.10
CA LYS A 91 18.35 -0.64 -2.66
C LYS A 91 17.39 0.08 -3.60
N LEU A 92 17.73 1.31 -3.98
CA LEU A 92 16.98 2.08 -4.97
C LEU A 92 16.84 1.33 -6.30
N ILE A 93 17.95 0.74 -6.80
CA ILE A 93 17.97 -0.01 -8.06
C ILE A 93 16.98 -1.18 -8.07
N ASP A 94 16.78 -1.82 -6.91
CA ASP A 94 15.86 -2.95 -6.77
C ASP A 94 14.41 -2.47 -6.92
N LEU A 95 14.07 -1.30 -6.36
CA LEU A 95 12.74 -0.69 -6.50
C LEU A 95 12.46 -0.25 -7.94
N GLU A 96 13.42 0.36 -8.62
CA GLU A 96 13.28 0.76 -10.03
C GLU A 96 13.08 -0.47 -10.93
N TRP A 97 13.84 -1.53 -10.66
CA TRP A 97 13.70 -2.80 -11.39
C TRP A 97 12.33 -3.43 -11.14
N LEU A 98 11.84 -3.45 -9.89
CA LEU A 98 10.50 -3.94 -9.56
C LEU A 98 9.40 -3.09 -10.20
N GLU A 99 9.55 -1.75 -10.22
CA GLU A 99 8.61 -0.86 -10.90
C GLU A 99 8.49 -1.23 -12.38
N ARG A 100 9.63 -1.35 -13.08
CA ARG A 100 9.67 -1.71 -14.51
C ARG A 100 9.05 -3.07 -14.77
N LYS A 101 9.38 -4.06 -13.93
CA LYS A 101 8.87 -5.43 -14.05
C LYS A 101 7.35 -5.49 -13.86
N ILE A 102 6.81 -4.76 -12.89
CA ILE A 102 5.36 -4.70 -12.64
C ILE A 102 4.65 -3.88 -13.71
N ALA A 103 5.28 -2.83 -14.23
CA ALA A 103 4.77 -2.02 -15.33
C ALA A 103 4.79 -2.75 -16.69
N GLY A 104 5.43 -3.92 -16.77
CA GLY A 104 5.54 -4.69 -18.01
C GLY A 104 6.49 -4.05 -19.04
N ILE A 105 7.44 -3.23 -18.60
CA ILE A 105 8.44 -2.63 -19.50
C ILE A 105 9.51 -3.67 -19.77
N GLU A 106 9.54 -4.20 -20.99
CA GLU A 106 10.55 -5.17 -21.41
C GLU A 106 11.97 -4.56 -21.41
N PRO A 107 12.99 -5.31 -20.95
CA PRO A 107 14.36 -4.83 -20.98
C PRO A 107 14.84 -4.70 -22.44
N LYS A 108 15.11 -3.46 -22.88
CA LYS A 108 15.73 -3.21 -24.19
C LYS A 108 17.25 -3.42 -24.09
N ILE A 109 17.72 -4.57 -24.54
CA ILE A 109 19.16 -4.86 -24.64
C ILE A 109 19.69 -4.13 -25.88
N LEU A 110 20.62 -3.19 -25.67
CA LEU A 110 21.31 -2.46 -26.74
C LEU A 110 22.65 -3.13 -27.01
N ILE A 111 22.93 -3.46 -28.26
CA ILE A 111 24.19 -4.07 -28.70
C ILE A 111 24.91 -3.07 -29.61
N LYS A 112 26.14 -2.71 -29.25
CA LYS A 112 26.99 -1.86 -30.08
C LYS A 112 27.87 -2.74 -30.95
N ARG A 113 27.66 -2.73 -32.27
CA ARG A 113 28.49 -3.47 -33.25
C ARG A 113 28.88 -2.51 -34.37
N GLY A 114 30.17 -2.35 -34.62
CA GLY A 114 30.66 -1.55 -35.75
C GLY A 114 30.32 -0.05 -35.75
N GLY A 115 30.00 0.55 -34.60
CA GLY A 115 29.63 1.97 -34.50
C GLY A 115 28.12 2.23 -34.47
N GLU A 116 27.30 1.25 -34.81
CA GLU A 116 25.84 1.33 -34.72
C GLU A 116 25.32 0.69 -33.43
N VAL A 117 24.36 1.34 -32.78
CA VAL A 117 23.66 0.82 -31.59
C VAL A 117 22.32 0.27 -32.07
N LYS A 118 22.26 -1.05 -32.28
CA LYS A 118 21.02 -1.75 -32.60
C LYS A 118 20.47 -2.43 -31.35
N SER A 119 19.15 -2.53 -31.23
CA SER A 119 18.56 -3.35 -30.17
C SER A 119 18.63 -4.83 -30.53
N LEU A 120 18.81 -5.70 -29.52
CA LEU A 120 18.88 -7.15 -29.71
C LEU A 120 17.66 -7.70 -30.47
N SER A 121 16.49 -7.10 -30.26
CA SER A 121 15.23 -7.45 -30.94
C SER A 121 15.28 -7.21 -32.45
N GLU A 122 15.99 -6.17 -32.89
CA GLU A 122 16.18 -5.84 -34.32
C GLU A 122 17.18 -6.82 -34.96
N VAL A 123 18.28 -7.12 -34.26
CA VAL A 123 19.30 -8.06 -34.73
C VAL A 123 18.76 -9.49 -34.86
N LEU A 124 17.81 -9.89 -34.00
CA LEU A 124 17.21 -11.23 -34.06
C LEU A 124 16.15 -11.36 -35.18
N LYS A 125 15.54 -10.26 -35.62
CA LYS A 125 14.56 -10.23 -36.74
C LYS A 125 15.21 -10.14 -38.11
N GLU A 126 16.45 -9.65 -38.20
CA GLU A 126 17.24 -9.57 -39.45
C GLU A 126 17.86 -10.92 -39.87
N LYS A 127 17.61 -12.01 -39.14
CA LYS A 127 18.20 -13.34 -39.36
C LYS A 127 17.15 -14.38 -39.68
#